data_AF-A0A1V5H4V5-F1
#
_entry.id   AF-A0A1V5H4V5-F1
#
_cell.length_a   1.000
_cell.length_b   1.000
_cell.length_c   1.000
_cell.angle_alpha   90.00
_cell.angle_beta   90.00
_cell.angle_gamma   90.00
#
_symmetry.space_group_name_H-M   'P 1'
#
loop_
_entity.id
_entity.type
_entity.pdbx_description
1 polymer ?
#
loop_
_entity_poly.entity_id
_entity_poly.type
_entity_poly.pdbx_seq_one_letter_code
_entity_poly.pdbx_strand_id
1 'polypeptide(L)'
;MLIEMHAHTSRHSPCSLIDPAELVERVRMKGLQGLVITEHDYLWSPSELEDLRKQTGLDGSFLLAAAQEVSTDIGHVLVYGADHTIEGISSLKELRARYPRAALVWAHPLRKDRTPKISRLLDADLDAVEIFTNNHTSRGNYFGLMLWHRYKFTAISGSDTHAVETAGTMPTLFDHPVNDMDGLVEELKNGRCRPLYKEIPRTGSNAYVEEISLGTKGEDESRQRIIVKRPRGAQRWDTLRQSAETLKHIHDHGFSSGRFRVPTVVDINDEDRFVIEQGQRGKSLFELLTRVDIDVGREYFRSAALWLARLHTAGISLDIADRTARRERRRFESYESAFAKSGSPYLDRARMLLIAVREFEEDLLENRSHEFVLVHGDYHPKNIIIGQELMHDVSTRYVSVVDFGSVLMFHPAFDVGYFISQFENQLRDYPRVIENYRGEEFVRTYLEASGQPDSQTLRRAVKLFRVRANMSIASFLIHVGKGESENMQEVMTRSIRLLEEAGNE
;
A
#
# COMPACT_ATOMS: atom_id res chain seq x y z
N MET A 1 -13.15 -20.07 13.24
CA MET A 1 -14.29 -19.81 12.32
C MET A 1 -14.32 -18.33 11.95
N LEU A 2 -14.69 -17.96 10.72
CA LEU A 2 -14.79 -16.56 10.26
C LEU A 2 -16.26 -16.16 10.11
N ILE A 3 -16.64 -15.04 10.72
CA ILE A 3 -18.04 -14.59 10.76
C ILE A 3 -18.10 -13.10 10.40
N GLU A 4 -19.04 -12.73 9.53
CA GLU A 4 -19.45 -11.33 9.34
C GLU A 4 -20.31 -10.91 10.53
N MET A 5 -19.86 -9.90 11.27
CA MET A 5 -20.46 -9.50 12.54
C MET A 5 -21.30 -8.23 12.42
N HIS A 6 -21.14 -7.44 11.36
CA HIS A 6 -21.83 -6.16 11.22
C HIS A 6 -22.27 -5.95 9.77
N ALA A 7 -23.57 -6.15 9.52
CA ALA A 7 -24.13 -6.01 8.19
C ALA A 7 -25.59 -5.57 8.24
N HIS A 8 -25.91 -4.59 7.39
CA HIS A 8 -27.26 -4.05 7.20
C HIS A 8 -27.80 -4.49 5.86
N THR A 9 -29.12 -4.70 5.78
CA THR A 9 -29.76 -5.04 4.51
C THR A 9 -30.79 -3.99 4.12
N SER A 10 -31.08 -3.92 2.83
CA SER A 10 -32.12 -3.07 2.26
C SER A 10 -33.54 -3.38 2.78
N ARG A 11 -33.74 -4.51 3.47
CA ARG A 11 -35.06 -4.91 3.97
C ARG A 11 -35.49 -4.08 5.17
N HIS A 12 -34.57 -3.83 6.11
CA HIS A 12 -34.88 -3.21 7.40
C HIS A 12 -33.98 -2.02 7.75
N SER A 13 -32.89 -1.78 7.01
CA SER A 13 -32.08 -0.56 7.12
C SER A 13 -32.18 0.29 5.85
N PRO A 14 -32.87 1.45 5.88
CA PRO A 14 -33.07 2.30 4.70
C PRO A 14 -31.78 2.85 4.07
N CYS A 15 -30.68 2.86 4.82
CA CYS A 15 -29.35 3.28 4.36
C CYS A 15 -28.62 2.20 3.54
N SER A 16 -29.09 0.95 3.57
CA SER A 16 -28.45 -0.17 2.89
C SER A 16 -29.14 -0.47 1.55
N LEU A 17 -28.33 -0.78 0.53
CA LEU A 17 -28.78 -1.08 -0.82
C LEU A 17 -28.67 -2.56 -1.19
N ILE A 18 -28.13 -3.40 -0.29
CA ILE A 18 -27.91 -4.82 -0.56
C ILE A 18 -29.13 -5.66 -0.18
N ASP A 19 -29.55 -6.56 -1.08
CA ASP A 19 -30.57 -7.56 -0.76
C ASP A 19 -30.00 -8.60 0.23
N PRO A 20 -30.78 -9.08 1.22
CA PRO A 20 -30.32 -10.08 2.18
C PRO A 20 -29.77 -11.37 1.54
N ALA A 21 -30.35 -11.85 0.44
CA ALA A 21 -29.88 -13.08 -0.22
C ALA A 21 -28.55 -12.84 -0.95
N GLU A 22 -28.40 -11.68 -1.60
CA GLU A 22 -27.12 -11.27 -2.19
C GLU A 22 -26.03 -11.11 -1.11
N LEU A 23 -26.37 -10.54 0.06
CA LEU A 23 -25.44 -10.45 1.20
C LEU A 23 -24.93 -11.83 1.63
N VAL A 24 -25.83 -12.80 1.80
CA VAL A 24 -25.46 -14.18 2.14
C VAL A 24 -24.50 -14.76 1.09
N GLU A 25 -24.83 -14.64 -0.20
CA GLU A 25 -23.99 -15.19 -1.27
C GLU A 25 -22.61 -14.53 -1.30
N ARG A 26 -22.54 -13.22 -1.14
CA ARG A 26 -21.27 -12.46 -1.05
C ARG A 26 -20.40 -12.93 0.10
N VAL A 27 -20.99 -13.09 1.29
CA VAL A 27 -20.28 -13.58 2.48
C VAL A 27 -19.74 -15.00 2.24
N ARG A 28 -20.50 -15.87 1.58
CA ARG A 28 -20.04 -17.23 1.20
C ARG A 28 -18.90 -17.21 0.18
N MET A 29 -18.99 -16.39 -0.86
CA MET A 29 -17.90 -16.21 -1.85
C MET A 29 -16.61 -15.67 -1.22
N LYS A 30 -16.72 -14.94 -0.10
CA LYS A 30 -15.56 -14.49 0.71
C LYS A 30 -14.96 -15.61 1.58
N GLY A 31 -15.59 -16.79 1.59
CA GLY A 31 -15.17 -17.96 2.36
C GLY A 31 -15.50 -17.88 3.84
N LEU A 32 -16.45 -17.03 4.25
CA LEU A 32 -16.90 -16.92 5.65
C LEU A 32 -17.88 -18.07 5.97
N GLN A 33 -17.91 -18.49 7.23
CA GLN A 33 -18.78 -19.57 7.71
C GLN A 33 -20.01 -19.05 8.48
N GLY A 34 -20.13 -17.73 8.63
CA GLY A 34 -21.30 -17.15 9.27
C GLY A 34 -21.55 -15.69 8.92
N LEU A 35 -22.80 -15.29 9.11
CA LEU A 35 -23.32 -13.94 8.96
C LEU A 35 -24.26 -13.64 10.12
N VAL A 36 -24.00 -12.53 10.82
CA VAL A 36 -24.96 -11.89 11.72
C VAL A 36 -25.50 -10.64 11.04
N ILE A 37 -26.80 -10.60 10.78
CA ILE A 37 -27.48 -9.39 10.30
C ILE A 37 -27.74 -8.49 11.50
N THR A 38 -27.35 -7.21 11.44
CA THR A 38 -27.36 -6.25 12.56
C THR A 38 -28.06 -4.95 12.17
N GLU A 39 -29.36 -5.02 11.88
CA GLU A 39 -30.12 -3.84 11.44
C GLU A 39 -30.20 -2.76 12.53
N HIS A 40 -30.44 -1.51 12.11
CA HIS A 40 -30.66 -0.41 13.05
C HIS A 40 -31.97 -0.61 13.82
N ASP A 41 -31.87 -0.70 15.14
CA ASP A 41 -33.01 -0.78 16.06
C ASP A 41 -34.06 -1.83 15.66
N TYR A 42 -33.65 -2.93 15.01
CA TYR A 42 -34.53 -4.01 14.58
C TYR A 42 -33.84 -5.36 14.68
N LEU A 43 -34.52 -6.32 15.33
CA LEU A 43 -34.09 -7.71 15.39
C LEU A 43 -34.94 -8.54 14.42
N TRP A 44 -34.30 -9.16 13.44
CA TRP A 44 -35.00 -10.10 12.54
C TRP A 44 -35.63 -11.25 13.32
N SER A 45 -36.85 -11.60 12.93
CA SER A 45 -37.57 -12.73 13.52
C SER A 45 -36.98 -14.08 13.08
N PRO A 46 -37.17 -15.15 13.88
CA PRO A 46 -36.77 -16.51 13.48
C PRO A 46 -37.38 -16.95 12.14
N SER A 47 -38.62 -16.53 11.84
CA SER A 47 -39.27 -16.82 10.55
C SER A 47 -38.55 -16.17 9.38
N GLU A 48 -38.10 -14.92 9.51
CA GLU A 48 -37.39 -14.23 8.42
C GLU A 48 -36.02 -14.84 8.14
N LEU A 49 -35.31 -15.26 9.19
CA LEU A 49 -34.04 -15.97 9.05
C LEU A 49 -34.23 -17.35 8.39
N GLU A 50 -35.29 -18.07 8.74
CA GLU A 50 -35.62 -19.35 8.12
C GLU A 50 -36.01 -19.19 6.65
N ASP A 51 -36.78 -18.15 6.32
CA ASP A 51 -37.14 -17.84 4.93
C ASP A 51 -35.90 -17.45 4.11
N LEU A 52 -35.00 -16.64 4.68
CA LEU A 52 -33.72 -16.30 4.05
C LEU A 52 -32.84 -17.54 3.85
N ARG A 53 -32.76 -18.42 4.86
CA ARG A 53 -32.03 -19.69 4.80
C ARG A 53 -32.57 -20.58 3.67
N LYS A 54 -33.89 -20.70 3.52
CA LYS A 54 -34.52 -21.43 2.41
C LYS A 54 -34.24 -20.77 1.05
N GLN A 55 -34.38 -19.46 0.96
CA GLN A 55 -34.17 -18.69 -0.27
C GLN A 55 -32.74 -18.85 -0.80
N THR A 56 -31.75 -18.88 0.09
CA THR A 56 -30.32 -18.96 -0.23
C THR A 56 -29.76 -20.39 -0.26
N GLY A 57 -30.58 -21.39 0.12
CA GLY A 57 -30.16 -22.79 0.16
C GLY A 57 -29.05 -23.09 1.18
N LEU A 58 -28.99 -22.32 2.27
CA LEU A 58 -27.99 -22.50 3.33
C LEU A 58 -28.24 -23.80 4.11
N ASP A 59 -27.21 -24.64 4.21
CA ASP A 59 -27.23 -25.82 5.08
C ASP A 59 -26.84 -25.48 6.53
N GLY A 60 -26.97 -26.46 7.43
CA GLY A 60 -26.69 -26.28 8.86
C GLY A 60 -25.23 -25.99 9.22
N SER A 61 -24.29 -25.98 8.26
CA SER A 61 -22.88 -25.66 8.52
C SER A 61 -22.58 -24.16 8.52
N PHE A 62 -23.46 -23.35 7.93
CA PHE A 62 -23.34 -21.89 7.91
C PHE A 62 -24.17 -21.27 9.04
N LEU A 63 -23.54 -20.45 9.87
CA LEU A 63 -24.23 -19.69 10.91
C LEU A 63 -24.95 -18.50 10.28
N LEU A 64 -26.27 -18.52 10.24
CA LEU A 64 -27.10 -17.35 9.90
C LEU A 64 -27.85 -16.94 11.17
N ALA A 65 -27.55 -15.74 11.67
CA ALA A 65 -28.16 -15.20 12.89
C ALA A 65 -28.51 -13.72 12.73
N ALA A 66 -29.25 -13.18 13.69
CA ALA A 66 -29.56 -11.75 13.75
C ALA A 66 -29.26 -11.16 15.13
N ALA A 67 -28.73 -9.95 15.10
CA ALA A 67 -28.56 -9.06 16.23
C ALA A 67 -29.08 -7.68 15.78
N GLN A 68 -28.84 -6.64 16.56
CA GLN A 68 -29.31 -5.29 16.25
C GLN A 68 -28.27 -4.26 16.66
N GLU A 69 -28.18 -3.16 15.90
CA GLU A 69 -27.38 -2.00 16.24
C GLU A 69 -28.27 -0.96 16.93
N VAL A 70 -27.96 -0.64 18.19
CA VAL A 70 -28.74 0.27 19.02
C VAL A 70 -28.00 1.59 19.23
N SER A 71 -28.71 2.71 19.08
CA SER A 71 -28.17 4.04 19.36
C SER A 71 -28.14 4.35 20.87
N THR A 72 -26.97 4.70 21.41
CA THR A 72 -26.74 4.98 22.85
C THR A 72 -25.94 6.26 23.09
N ASP A 73 -25.73 6.61 24.37
CA ASP A 73 -24.95 7.77 24.83
C ASP A 73 -23.46 7.72 24.43
N ILE A 74 -22.95 6.55 24.04
CA ILE A 74 -21.58 6.37 23.54
C ILE A 74 -21.49 6.21 22.02
N GLY A 75 -22.61 6.36 21.31
CA GLY A 75 -22.74 6.01 19.89
C GLY A 75 -23.46 4.67 19.73
N HIS A 76 -23.10 3.93 18.69
CA HIS A 76 -23.81 2.70 18.35
C HIS A 76 -23.24 1.49 19.08
N VAL A 77 -24.12 0.60 19.54
CA VAL A 77 -23.75 -0.65 20.22
C VAL A 77 -24.44 -1.81 19.52
N LEU A 78 -23.67 -2.80 19.08
CA LEU A 78 -24.19 -4.06 18.57
C LEU A 78 -24.61 -4.94 19.75
N VAL A 79 -25.84 -5.43 19.72
CA VAL A 79 -26.43 -6.23 20.79
C VAL A 79 -26.71 -7.65 20.30
N TYR A 80 -25.85 -8.59 20.68
CA TYR A 80 -25.97 -10.00 20.32
C TYR A 80 -26.66 -10.77 21.44
N GLY A 81 -27.71 -11.53 21.11
CA GLY A 81 -28.45 -12.34 22.09
C GLY A 81 -29.58 -11.60 22.83
N ALA A 82 -30.07 -10.48 22.29
CA ALA A 82 -31.36 -9.94 22.70
C ALA A 82 -32.51 -10.84 22.19
N ASP A 83 -33.61 -10.90 22.95
CA ASP A 83 -34.78 -11.74 22.66
C ASP A 83 -35.88 -11.01 21.88
N HIS A 84 -35.80 -9.68 21.79
CA HIS A 84 -36.73 -8.84 21.02
C HIS A 84 -36.03 -7.57 20.52
N THR A 85 -36.69 -6.85 19.60
CA THR A 85 -36.29 -5.51 19.17
C THR A 85 -36.23 -4.55 20.37
N ILE A 86 -35.13 -3.81 20.47
CA ILE A 86 -34.84 -2.91 21.59
C ILE A 86 -35.34 -1.51 21.25
N GLU A 87 -36.31 -1.03 22.01
CA GLU A 87 -36.86 0.31 21.86
C GLU A 87 -36.66 1.14 23.13
N GLY A 88 -36.44 2.45 22.95
CA GLY A 88 -36.49 3.44 24.04
C GLY A 88 -35.31 3.41 25.01
N ILE A 89 -34.21 2.70 24.70
CA ILE A 89 -32.99 2.70 25.52
C ILE A 89 -31.93 3.52 24.82
N SER A 90 -31.41 4.54 25.50
CA SER A 90 -30.36 5.41 24.96
C SER A 90 -29.08 5.43 25.80
N SER A 91 -28.98 4.58 26.82
CA SER A 91 -27.84 4.52 27.76
C SER A 91 -27.20 3.14 27.75
N LEU A 92 -25.87 3.07 27.61
CA LEU A 92 -25.13 1.80 27.69
C LEU A 92 -25.40 1.06 29.02
N LYS A 93 -25.46 1.79 30.13
CA LYS A 93 -25.69 1.19 31.46
C LYS A 93 -27.06 0.55 31.57
N GLU A 94 -28.07 1.23 31.04
CA GLU A 94 -29.44 0.71 31.02
C GLU A 94 -29.53 -0.50 30.09
N LEU A 95 -28.89 -0.43 28.92
CA LEU A 95 -28.80 -1.52 27.97
C LEU A 95 -28.18 -2.77 28.62
N ARG A 96 -27.04 -2.62 29.32
CA ARG A 96 -26.41 -3.72 30.07
C ARG A 96 -27.31 -4.26 31.18
N ALA A 97 -27.95 -3.39 31.96
CA ALA A 97 -28.82 -3.81 33.06
C ALA A 97 -30.03 -4.62 32.57
N ARG A 98 -30.61 -4.25 31.42
CA ARG A 98 -31.75 -4.95 30.83
C ARG A 98 -31.37 -6.23 30.09
N TYR A 99 -30.20 -6.25 29.45
CA TYR A 99 -29.69 -7.40 28.70
C TYR A 99 -28.36 -7.92 29.28
N PRO A 100 -28.36 -8.45 30.52
CA PRO A 100 -27.13 -8.90 31.19
C PRO A 100 -26.50 -10.13 30.51
N ARG A 101 -27.31 -10.93 29.81
CA ARG A 101 -26.83 -12.11 29.08
C ARG A 101 -26.26 -11.78 27.71
N ALA A 102 -26.80 -10.77 27.02
CA ALA A 102 -26.34 -10.35 25.70
C ALA A 102 -24.85 -9.94 25.70
N ALA A 103 -24.21 -10.10 24.55
CA ALA A 103 -22.91 -9.49 24.30
C ALA A 103 -23.11 -8.08 23.73
N LEU A 104 -22.49 -7.07 24.35
CA LEU A 104 -22.53 -5.68 23.93
C LEU A 104 -21.20 -5.28 23.31
N VAL A 105 -21.22 -4.85 22.06
CA VAL A 105 -20.02 -4.47 21.34
C VAL A 105 -20.11 -3.02 20.86
N TRP A 106 -19.12 -2.20 21.20
CA TRP A 106 -19.09 -0.82 20.74
C TRP A 106 -18.76 -0.76 19.25
N ALA A 107 -19.72 -0.31 18.44
CA ALA A 107 -19.62 -0.26 16.99
C ALA A 107 -18.86 0.98 16.53
N HIS A 108 -17.94 0.78 15.58
CA HIS A 108 -17.15 1.81 14.89
C HIS A 108 -16.80 3.08 15.71
N PRO A 109 -16.17 2.95 16.89
CA PRO A 109 -15.93 4.10 17.78
C PRO A 109 -14.88 5.08 17.23
N LEU A 110 -14.12 4.67 16.21
CA LEU A 110 -13.11 5.49 15.55
C LEU A 110 -13.63 6.12 14.25
N ARG A 111 -14.92 5.99 13.94
CA ARG A 111 -15.57 6.59 12.77
C ARG A 111 -15.34 8.10 12.73
N LYS A 112 -15.03 8.61 11.53
CA LYS A 112 -14.64 10.02 11.30
C LYS A 112 -13.41 10.44 12.13
N ASP A 113 -12.44 9.54 12.27
CA ASP A 113 -11.17 9.75 12.98
C ASP A 113 -11.33 10.21 14.44
N ARG A 114 -12.42 9.77 15.09
CA ARG A 114 -12.65 10.05 16.51
C ARG A 114 -11.62 9.31 17.37
N THR A 115 -11.14 9.99 18.40
CA THR A 115 -10.28 9.39 19.43
C THR A 115 -11.15 8.94 20.61
N PRO A 116 -11.40 7.63 20.78
CA PRO A 116 -12.18 7.15 21.92
C PRO A 116 -11.43 7.39 23.23
N LYS A 117 -12.16 7.71 24.30
CA LYS A 117 -11.59 7.77 25.65
C LYS A 117 -11.18 6.35 26.08
N ILE A 118 -9.97 6.20 26.62
CA ILE A 118 -9.47 4.89 27.09
C ILE A 118 -10.41 4.26 28.12
N SER A 119 -11.00 5.07 29.01
CA SER A 119 -11.97 4.60 29.99
C SER A 119 -13.23 3.98 29.36
N ARG A 120 -13.59 4.36 28.13
CA ARG A 120 -14.71 3.78 27.38
C ARG A 120 -14.32 2.50 26.64
N LEU A 121 -13.07 2.38 26.18
CA LEU A 121 -12.56 1.13 25.59
C LEU A 121 -12.46 -0.01 26.61
N LEU A 122 -12.32 0.34 27.88
CA LEU A 122 -12.19 -0.59 29.02
C LEU A 122 -13.47 -0.61 29.89
N ASP A 123 -14.59 -0.11 29.36
CA ASP A 123 -15.85 -0.04 30.09
C ASP A 123 -16.37 -1.47 30.34
N ALA A 124 -16.66 -1.81 31.60
CA ALA A 124 -17.05 -3.16 31.99
C ALA A 124 -18.46 -3.55 31.48
N ASP A 125 -19.24 -2.56 31.04
CA ASP A 125 -20.53 -2.80 30.41
C ASP A 125 -20.40 -3.27 28.96
N LEU A 126 -19.20 -3.21 28.35
CA LEU A 126 -18.91 -3.72 27.01
C LEU A 126 -18.15 -5.05 27.07
N ASP A 127 -18.48 -5.97 26.16
CA ASP A 127 -17.77 -7.24 26.01
C ASP A 127 -16.69 -7.17 24.92
N ALA A 128 -16.85 -6.29 23.92
CA ALA A 128 -15.85 -6.06 22.88
C ALA A 128 -15.95 -4.67 22.23
N VAL A 129 -14.99 -4.36 21.36
CA VAL A 129 -14.92 -3.14 20.57
C VAL A 129 -14.64 -3.47 19.10
N GLU A 130 -15.41 -2.90 18.18
CA GLU A 130 -15.18 -3.04 16.73
C GLU A 130 -14.06 -2.10 16.26
N ILE A 131 -12.86 -2.64 16.02
CA ILE A 131 -11.70 -1.82 15.64
C ILE A 131 -11.45 -1.75 14.14
N PHE A 132 -11.92 -2.74 13.37
CA PHE A 132 -11.88 -2.71 11.90
C PHE A 132 -13.27 -2.74 11.30
N THR A 133 -13.53 -1.78 10.42
CA THR A 133 -14.77 -1.64 9.64
C THR A 133 -14.51 -0.81 8.38
N ASN A 134 -15.39 -0.91 7.38
CA ASN A 134 -15.36 -0.05 6.20
C ASN A 134 -15.80 1.40 6.51
N ASN A 135 -16.44 1.64 7.66
CA ASN A 135 -16.85 2.99 8.10
C ASN A 135 -15.72 3.77 8.79
N HIS A 136 -14.58 3.12 9.04
CA HIS A 136 -13.36 3.77 9.49
C HIS A 136 -12.49 4.16 8.28
N THR A 137 -11.73 5.24 8.44
CA THR A 137 -10.61 5.52 7.54
C THR A 137 -9.48 4.50 7.78
N SER A 138 -8.51 4.41 6.86
CA SER A 138 -7.29 3.62 7.10
C SER A 138 -6.54 4.10 8.36
N ARG A 139 -6.59 5.41 8.67
CA ARG A 139 -6.02 5.97 9.91
C ARG A 139 -6.78 5.47 11.14
N GLY A 140 -8.12 5.49 11.10
CA GLY A 140 -8.98 4.98 12.17
C GLY A 140 -8.74 3.49 12.45
N ASN A 141 -8.73 2.66 11.41
CA ASN A 141 -8.43 1.23 11.54
C ASN A 141 -7.03 1.00 12.13
N TYR A 142 -6.02 1.72 11.64
CA TYR A 142 -4.67 1.62 12.18
C TYR A 142 -4.59 2.03 13.66
N PHE A 143 -5.25 3.14 14.01
CA PHE A 143 -5.28 3.62 15.38
C PHE A 143 -6.01 2.65 16.31
N GLY A 144 -7.10 2.03 15.85
CA GLY A 144 -7.77 0.94 16.55
C GLY A 144 -6.84 -0.24 16.85
N LEU A 145 -6.02 -0.66 15.87
CA LEU A 145 -4.99 -1.69 16.09
C LEU A 145 -3.95 -1.27 17.14
N MET A 146 -3.49 -0.02 17.12
CA MET A 146 -2.52 0.48 18.12
C MET A 146 -3.11 0.52 19.54
N LEU A 147 -4.37 0.96 19.67
CA LEU A 147 -5.09 0.94 20.94
C LEU A 147 -5.26 -0.49 21.46
N TRP A 148 -5.65 -1.42 20.59
CA TRP A 148 -5.81 -2.82 20.95
C TRP A 148 -4.47 -3.44 21.36
N HIS A 149 -3.38 -3.17 20.63
CA HIS A 149 -2.04 -3.62 20.99
C HIS A 149 -1.59 -3.12 22.36
N ARG A 150 -1.98 -1.89 22.73
CA ARG A 150 -1.58 -1.26 23.99
C ARG A 150 -2.43 -1.68 25.18
N TYR A 151 -3.75 -1.75 25.01
CA TYR A 151 -4.70 -1.91 26.12
C TYR A 151 -5.34 -3.29 26.22
N LYS A 152 -5.19 -4.14 25.19
CA LYS A 152 -5.56 -5.57 25.21
C LYS A 152 -7.03 -5.87 25.59
N PHE A 153 -7.96 -4.97 25.27
CA PHE A 153 -9.41 -5.25 25.33
C PHE A 153 -9.81 -6.30 24.27
N THR A 154 -11.00 -6.89 24.39
CA THR A 154 -11.54 -7.77 23.34
C THR A 154 -11.88 -6.95 22.10
N ALA A 155 -11.25 -7.26 20.98
CA ALA A 155 -11.49 -6.56 19.73
C ALA A 155 -12.20 -7.47 18.72
N ILE A 156 -13.11 -6.90 17.93
CA ILE A 156 -13.72 -7.55 16.79
C ILE A 156 -13.61 -6.67 15.54
N SER A 157 -14.06 -7.21 14.42
CA SER A 157 -14.30 -6.46 13.20
C SER A 157 -15.64 -6.84 12.57
N GLY A 158 -16.23 -5.88 11.89
CA GLY A 158 -17.45 -6.06 11.12
C GLY A 158 -17.39 -5.16 9.91
N SER A 159 -17.95 -5.62 8.79
CA SER A 159 -17.84 -4.87 7.55
C SER A 159 -18.66 -3.59 7.55
N ASP A 160 -19.63 -3.47 8.46
CA ASP A 160 -20.63 -2.39 8.47
C ASP A 160 -21.29 -2.27 7.08
N THR A 161 -21.73 -3.44 6.58
CA THR A 161 -22.11 -3.60 5.18
C THR A 161 -23.37 -2.80 4.87
N HIS A 162 -23.28 -1.92 3.88
CA HIS A 162 -24.42 -1.17 3.31
C HIS A 162 -24.57 -1.36 1.80
N ALA A 163 -23.57 -1.98 1.16
CA ALA A 163 -23.54 -2.21 -0.28
C ALA A 163 -22.75 -3.49 -0.59
N VAL A 164 -22.96 -4.00 -1.81
CA VAL A 164 -22.40 -5.27 -2.31
C VAL A 164 -20.88 -5.32 -2.21
N GLU A 165 -20.20 -4.19 -2.42
CA GLU A 165 -18.74 -4.07 -2.43
C GLU A 165 -18.11 -4.22 -1.03
N THR A 166 -18.90 -3.94 0.01
CA THR A 166 -18.46 -4.00 1.41
C THR A 166 -18.77 -5.33 2.10
N ALA A 167 -19.60 -6.18 1.48
CA ALA A 167 -20.06 -7.42 2.06
C ALA A 167 -18.91 -8.40 2.39
N GLY A 168 -18.79 -8.79 3.66
CA GLY A 168 -17.87 -9.83 4.11
C GLY A 168 -16.37 -9.45 4.02
N THR A 169 -16.03 -8.16 3.95
CA THR A 169 -14.64 -7.72 3.79
C THR A 169 -13.85 -7.69 5.10
N MET A 170 -14.50 -7.54 6.26
CA MET A 170 -13.87 -7.39 7.59
C MET A 170 -14.36 -8.43 8.62
N PRO A 171 -14.20 -9.75 8.39
CA PRO A 171 -14.70 -10.76 9.31
C PRO A 171 -13.93 -10.84 10.63
N THR A 172 -14.66 -11.24 11.68
CA THR A 172 -14.07 -11.64 12.96
C THR A 172 -13.69 -13.12 12.93
N LEU A 173 -12.51 -13.43 13.47
CA LEU A 173 -12.00 -14.78 13.67
C LEU A 173 -12.32 -15.25 15.10
N PHE A 174 -13.06 -16.34 15.20
CA PHE A 174 -13.39 -17.05 16.42
C PHE A 174 -12.47 -18.26 16.62
N ASP A 175 -12.04 -18.49 17.86
CA ASP A 175 -11.14 -19.58 18.24
C ASP A 175 -11.82 -20.95 18.14
N HIS A 176 -13.13 -21.02 18.43
CA HIS A 176 -13.94 -22.23 18.35
C HIS A 176 -15.05 -22.12 17.28
N PRO A 177 -15.61 -23.25 16.82
CA PRO A 177 -16.84 -23.24 16.03
C PRO A 177 -18.02 -22.65 16.81
N VAL A 178 -18.82 -21.83 16.15
CA VAL A 178 -20.02 -21.18 16.70
C VAL A 178 -21.22 -21.63 15.88
N ASN A 179 -22.20 -22.27 16.53
CA ASN A 179 -23.34 -22.89 15.85
C ASN A 179 -24.65 -22.12 16.01
N ASP A 180 -24.74 -21.26 17.03
CA ASP A 180 -25.93 -20.48 17.35
C ASP A 180 -25.56 -19.16 18.05
N MET A 181 -26.57 -18.36 18.40
CA MET A 181 -26.39 -17.07 19.06
C MET A 181 -25.83 -17.20 20.48
N ASP A 182 -26.21 -18.23 21.23
CA ASP A 182 -25.73 -18.42 22.61
C ASP A 182 -24.22 -18.71 22.62
N GLY A 183 -23.75 -19.59 21.73
CA GLY A 183 -22.33 -19.84 21.54
C GLY A 183 -21.56 -18.61 21.05
N LEU A 184 -22.17 -17.79 20.17
CA LEU A 184 -21.57 -16.54 19.71
C LEU A 184 -21.36 -15.56 20.86
N VAL A 185 -22.39 -15.38 21.68
CA VAL A 185 -22.35 -14.54 22.89
C VAL A 185 -21.31 -15.06 23.87
N GLU A 186 -21.24 -16.37 24.08
CA GLU A 186 -20.24 -16.97 24.97
C GLU A 186 -18.80 -16.68 24.51
N GLU A 187 -18.49 -16.85 23.22
CA GLU A 187 -17.14 -16.57 22.69
C GLU A 187 -16.77 -15.08 22.80
N LEU A 188 -17.73 -14.17 22.55
CA LEU A 188 -17.52 -12.72 22.70
C LEU A 188 -17.20 -12.34 24.16
N LYS A 189 -18.03 -12.78 25.11
CA LYS A 189 -17.88 -12.45 26.54
C LYS A 189 -16.60 -13.02 27.15
N ASN A 190 -16.10 -14.12 26.61
CA ASN A 190 -14.83 -14.72 27.02
C ASN A 190 -13.62 -14.19 26.24
N GLY A 191 -13.80 -13.26 25.31
CA GLY A 191 -12.71 -12.69 24.51
C GLY A 191 -12.02 -13.69 23.57
N ARG A 192 -12.73 -14.76 23.15
CA ARG A 192 -12.21 -15.84 22.31
C ARG A 192 -12.40 -15.58 20.82
N CYS A 193 -12.19 -14.33 20.45
CA CYS A 193 -12.30 -13.84 19.09
C CYS A 193 -11.34 -12.67 18.87
N ARG A 194 -11.07 -12.37 17.60
CA ARG A 194 -10.20 -11.27 17.19
C ARG A 194 -10.49 -10.85 15.76
N PRO A 195 -10.16 -9.60 15.37
CA PRO A 195 -10.24 -9.19 13.98
C PRO A 195 -9.30 -10.03 13.11
N LEU A 196 -9.68 -10.34 11.86
CA LEU A 196 -8.78 -11.01 10.93
C LEU A 196 -7.87 -10.00 10.22
N TYR A 197 -6.57 -10.08 10.49
CA TYR A 197 -5.57 -9.24 9.82
C TYR A 197 -4.20 -9.93 9.72
N LYS A 198 -3.31 -9.35 8.92
CA LYS A 198 -1.88 -9.68 8.87
C LYS A 198 -1.07 -8.41 9.09
N GLU A 199 -0.04 -8.51 9.91
CA GLU A 199 0.91 -7.43 10.19
C GLU A 199 2.31 -7.95 9.86
N ILE A 200 2.93 -7.37 8.84
CA ILE A 200 4.21 -7.83 8.29
C ILE A 200 5.22 -6.70 8.40
N PRO A 201 6.22 -6.81 9.30
CA PRO A 201 7.33 -5.88 9.32
C PRO A 201 8.21 -6.09 8.08
N ARG A 202 8.59 -4.98 7.46
CA ARG A 202 9.47 -4.88 6.30
C ARG A 202 10.63 -3.95 6.65
N THR A 203 11.81 -4.36 6.20
CA THR A 203 13.05 -3.65 6.48
C THR A 203 13.38 -2.73 5.32
N GLY A 204 13.06 -1.44 5.44
CA GLY A 204 13.56 -0.41 4.50
C GLY A 204 14.95 0.08 4.91
N SER A 205 15.74 0.58 3.97
CA SER A 205 17.08 1.12 4.25
C SER A 205 17.04 2.28 5.24
N ASN A 206 16.03 3.16 5.10
CA ASN A 206 15.91 4.42 5.84
C ASN A 206 14.74 4.48 6.83
N ALA A 207 13.77 3.57 6.71
CA ALA A 207 12.56 3.54 7.51
C ALA A 207 12.22 2.10 7.91
N TYR A 208 11.59 1.94 9.07
CA TYR A 208 10.81 0.73 9.36
C TYR A 208 9.49 0.85 8.63
N VAL A 209 9.12 -0.21 7.90
CA VAL A 209 7.88 -0.25 7.14
C VAL A 209 7.05 -1.40 7.68
N GLU A 210 5.80 -1.16 8.02
CA GLU A 210 4.85 -2.19 8.42
C GLU A 210 3.74 -2.27 7.37
N GLU A 211 3.48 -3.46 6.86
CA GLU A 211 2.36 -3.72 5.96
C GLU A 211 1.25 -4.42 6.75
N ILE A 212 0.10 -3.76 6.84
CA ILE A 212 -1.08 -4.25 7.54
C ILE A 212 -2.16 -4.56 6.50
N SER A 213 -2.55 -5.82 6.42
CA SER A 213 -3.64 -6.28 5.54
C SER A 213 -4.84 -6.69 6.37
N LEU A 214 -5.98 -6.05 6.16
CA LEU A 214 -7.22 -6.34 6.86
C LEU A 214 -8.10 -7.30 6.03
N GLY A 215 -8.82 -8.19 6.70
CA GLY A 215 -9.87 -9.02 6.08
C GLY A 215 -9.38 -10.29 5.38
N THR A 216 -10.31 -10.99 4.72
CA THR A 216 -10.04 -12.20 3.92
C THR A 216 -9.66 -11.85 2.49
N LYS A 217 -9.06 -12.81 1.78
CA LYS A 217 -8.63 -12.58 0.40
C LYS A 217 -9.86 -12.65 -0.50
N GLY A 218 -10.81 -13.52 -0.16
CA GLY A 218 -11.94 -13.85 -1.03
C GLY A 218 -11.48 -14.39 -2.38
N GLU A 219 -12.45 -14.62 -3.25
CA GLU A 219 -12.21 -14.92 -4.66
C GLU A 219 -11.79 -13.67 -5.46
N ASP A 220 -12.09 -12.47 -4.98
CA ASP A 220 -11.83 -11.18 -5.66
C ASP A 220 -10.53 -10.48 -5.22
N GLU A 221 -9.74 -11.12 -4.35
CA GLU A 221 -8.49 -10.60 -3.77
C GLU A 221 -8.57 -9.20 -3.12
N SER A 222 -9.77 -8.77 -2.70
CA SER A 222 -9.96 -7.43 -2.18
C SER A 222 -9.68 -7.35 -0.67
N ARG A 223 -8.45 -6.93 -0.34
CA ARG A 223 -8.07 -6.52 1.03
C ARG A 223 -7.69 -5.06 1.09
N GLN A 224 -8.03 -4.41 2.20
CA GLN A 224 -7.42 -3.12 2.55
C GLN A 224 -5.98 -3.38 2.98
N ARG A 225 -5.04 -2.64 2.39
CA ARG A 225 -3.62 -2.67 2.74
C ARG A 225 -3.21 -1.30 3.23
N ILE A 226 -2.60 -1.25 4.40
CA ILE A 226 -2.12 -0.05 5.06
C ILE A 226 -0.60 -0.19 5.17
N ILE A 227 0.14 0.79 4.67
CA ILE A 227 1.59 0.85 4.78
C ILE A 227 1.93 1.93 5.79
N VAL A 228 2.59 1.54 6.89
CA VAL A 228 3.03 2.48 7.92
C VAL A 228 4.55 2.61 7.84
N LYS A 229 5.04 3.84 7.71
CA LYS A 229 6.48 4.14 7.63
C LYS A 229 6.90 4.93 8.85
N ARG A 230 7.98 4.48 9.51
CA ARG A 230 8.62 5.14 10.65
C ARG A 230 10.09 5.41 10.36
N PRO A 231 10.64 6.58 10.70
CA PRO A 231 12.04 6.89 10.43
C PRO A 231 12.98 6.04 11.31
N ARG A 232 14.12 5.60 10.75
CA ARG A 232 15.21 5.01 11.54
C ARG A 232 16.02 6.10 12.25
N GLY A 233 15.44 6.63 13.33
CA GLY A 233 16.03 7.69 14.13
C GLY A 233 15.42 9.06 13.86
N ALA A 234 15.41 9.92 14.89
CA ALA A 234 14.71 11.20 14.89
C ALA A 234 15.10 12.15 13.74
N GLN A 235 16.37 12.16 13.35
CA GLN A 235 16.92 13.04 12.31
C GLN A 235 16.37 12.74 10.90
N ARG A 236 15.71 11.60 10.70
CA ARG A 236 15.15 11.19 9.40
C ARG A 236 13.65 11.49 9.27
N TRP A 237 13.02 12.05 10.30
CA TRP A 237 11.59 12.40 10.26
C TRP A 237 11.31 13.43 9.18
N ASP A 238 12.04 14.54 9.15
CA ASP A 238 11.82 15.62 8.19
C ASP A 238 11.94 15.13 6.74
N THR A 239 12.88 14.22 6.46
CA THR A 239 13.03 13.60 5.13
C THR A 239 11.83 12.72 4.78
N LEU A 240 11.36 11.88 5.71
CA LEU A 240 10.20 11.03 5.48
C LEU A 240 8.92 11.85 5.30
N ARG A 241 8.73 12.87 6.14
CA ARG A 241 7.61 13.83 6.05
C ARG A 241 7.60 14.55 4.71
N GLN A 242 8.73 15.13 4.31
CA GLN A 242 8.84 15.84 3.03
C GLN A 242 8.58 14.92 1.82
N SER A 243 9.04 13.66 1.88
CA SER A 243 8.73 12.66 0.86
C SER A 243 7.23 12.38 0.77
N ALA A 244 6.54 12.27 1.91
CA ALA A 244 5.09 12.07 1.95
C ALA A 244 4.31 13.31 1.46
N GLU A 245 4.73 14.52 1.80
CA GLU A 245 4.15 15.77 1.27
C GLU A 245 4.34 15.87 -0.25
N THR A 246 5.51 15.48 -0.76
CA THR A 246 5.78 15.40 -2.20
C THR A 246 4.87 14.38 -2.88
N LEU A 247 4.67 13.21 -2.27
CA LEU A 247 3.78 12.18 -2.79
C LEU A 247 2.32 12.66 -2.87
N LYS A 248 1.84 13.40 -1.86
CA LYS A 248 0.52 14.06 -1.92
C LYS A 248 0.43 15.03 -3.10
N HIS A 249 1.46 15.85 -3.29
CA HIS A 249 1.48 16.80 -4.40
C HIS A 249 1.42 16.09 -5.76
N ILE A 250 2.20 15.02 -5.95
CA ILE A 250 2.15 14.20 -7.19
C ILE A 250 0.77 13.57 -7.37
N HIS A 251 0.21 12.98 -6.31
CA HIS A 251 -1.14 12.39 -6.31
C HIS A 251 -2.18 13.38 -6.86
N ASP A 252 -2.17 14.62 -6.37
CA ASP A 252 -3.13 15.66 -6.75
C ASP A 252 -2.90 16.20 -8.18
N HIS A 253 -1.71 15.98 -8.76
CA HIS A 253 -1.35 16.37 -10.13
C HIS A 253 -1.60 15.23 -11.14
N GLY A 254 -2.78 14.60 -11.02
CA GLY A 254 -3.25 13.60 -11.99
C GLY A 254 -2.69 12.21 -11.79
N PHE A 255 -2.26 11.84 -10.57
CA PHE A 255 -1.85 10.48 -10.21
C PHE A 255 -2.72 9.86 -9.11
N SER A 256 -3.89 10.44 -8.83
CA SER A 256 -4.81 9.95 -7.79
C SER A 256 -5.57 8.68 -8.18
N SER A 257 -5.79 8.48 -9.48
CA SER A 257 -6.62 7.38 -9.99
C SER A 257 -6.27 7.05 -11.44
N GLY A 258 -6.95 6.04 -12.00
CA GLY A 258 -6.79 5.62 -13.39
C GLY A 258 -5.53 4.78 -13.63
N ARG A 259 -5.14 4.68 -14.91
CA ARG A 259 -4.08 3.77 -15.38
C ARG A 259 -2.71 4.09 -14.78
N PHE A 260 -2.40 5.35 -14.48
CA PHE A 260 -1.11 5.77 -13.94
C PHE A 260 -1.33 6.53 -12.64
N ARG A 261 -0.84 5.96 -11.53
CA ARG A 261 -1.13 6.49 -10.19
C ARG A 261 0.04 6.35 -9.22
N VAL A 262 -0.16 6.89 -8.03
CA VAL A 262 0.72 6.76 -6.87
C VAL A 262 -0.08 6.40 -5.62
N PRO A 263 0.54 5.89 -4.55
CA PRO A 263 -0.14 5.67 -3.28
C PRO A 263 -0.73 6.94 -2.69
N THR A 264 -1.94 6.83 -2.17
CA THR A 264 -2.56 7.86 -1.33
C THR A 264 -1.85 7.93 0.00
N VAL A 265 -1.35 9.11 0.38
CA VAL A 265 -0.88 9.36 1.75
C VAL A 265 -2.09 9.68 2.63
N VAL A 266 -2.47 8.72 3.45
CA VAL A 266 -3.62 8.81 4.35
C VAL A 266 -3.32 9.77 5.51
N ASP A 267 -2.14 9.66 6.10
CA ASP A 267 -1.80 10.41 7.31
C ASP A 267 -0.31 10.73 7.41
N ILE A 268 -0.01 11.89 8.01
CA ILE A 268 1.34 12.30 8.40
C ILE A 268 1.21 12.76 9.85
N ASN A 269 1.71 11.95 10.78
CA ASN A 269 1.61 12.22 12.21
C ASN A 269 2.95 12.72 12.73
N ASP A 270 3.03 14.02 13.03
CA ASP A 270 4.21 14.68 13.57
C ASP A 270 4.52 14.31 15.04
N GLU A 271 3.49 14.04 15.84
CA GLU A 271 3.62 13.72 17.26
C GLU A 271 4.33 12.38 17.45
N ASP A 272 3.82 11.34 16.77
CA ASP A 272 4.33 9.98 16.83
C ASP A 272 5.36 9.65 15.72
N ARG A 273 5.59 10.60 14.81
CA ARG A 273 6.56 10.54 13.70
C ARG A 273 6.39 9.30 12.82
N PHE A 274 5.21 9.15 12.24
CA PHE A 274 4.95 8.13 11.23
C PHE A 274 4.12 8.67 10.05
N VAL A 275 4.20 7.98 8.93
CA VAL A 275 3.37 8.22 7.74
C VAL A 275 2.54 6.98 7.46
N ILE A 276 1.26 7.18 7.12
CA ILE A 276 0.36 6.11 6.65
C ILE A 276 0.10 6.31 5.16
N GLU A 277 0.35 5.29 4.37
CA GLU A 277 0.08 5.22 2.93
C GLU A 277 -0.88 4.06 2.63
N GLN A 278 -1.65 4.21 1.54
CA GLN A 278 -2.45 3.12 1.01
C GLN A 278 -1.55 2.11 0.28
N GLY A 279 -1.59 0.85 0.72
CA GLY A 279 -0.88 -0.23 0.05
C GLY A 279 -1.46 -0.54 -1.33
N GLN A 280 -0.57 -0.72 -2.30
CA GLN A 280 -0.96 -1.00 -3.68
C GLN A 280 -1.16 -2.49 -3.91
N ARG A 281 -2.21 -2.85 -4.66
CA ARG A 281 -2.44 -4.23 -5.10
C ARG A 281 -1.60 -4.53 -6.33
N GLY A 282 -1.33 -5.81 -6.56
CA GLY A 282 -0.55 -6.28 -7.70
C GLY A 282 0.85 -6.75 -7.34
N LYS A 283 1.70 -6.82 -8.37
CA LYS A 283 3.05 -7.37 -8.32
C LYS A 283 4.05 -6.35 -8.85
N SER A 284 5.28 -6.42 -8.39
CA SER A 284 6.33 -5.56 -8.95
C SER A 284 6.59 -5.91 -10.43
N LEU A 285 7.00 -4.93 -11.23
CA LEU A 285 7.38 -5.13 -12.62
C LEU A 285 8.48 -6.20 -12.73
N PHE A 286 9.45 -6.18 -11.79
CA PHE A 286 10.47 -7.22 -11.66
C PHE A 286 9.88 -8.64 -11.57
N GLU A 287 8.94 -8.87 -10.64
CA GLU A 287 8.31 -10.18 -10.48
C GLU A 287 7.51 -10.60 -11.72
N LEU A 288 6.89 -9.65 -12.42
CA LEU A 288 6.05 -9.95 -13.58
C LEU A 288 6.88 -10.32 -14.80
N LEU A 289 7.90 -9.51 -15.13
CA LEU A 289 8.72 -9.73 -16.33
C LEU A 289 9.46 -11.08 -16.32
N THR A 290 9.64 -11.70 -15.15
CA THR A 290 10.24 -13.03 -15.00
C THR A 290 9.25 -14.20 -15.11
N ARG A 291 7.94 -13.93 -15.20
CA ARG A 291 6.88 -14.93 -15.06
C ARG A 291 5.81 -14.89 -16.15
N VAL A 292 5.54 -13.72 -16.71
CA VAL A 292 4.47 -13.56 -17.71
C VAL A 292 4.95 -13.86 -19.12
N ASP A 293 4.00 -14.07 -20.02
CA ASP A 293 4.26 -14.15 -21.46
C ASP A 293 4.96 -12.89 -21.98
N ILE A 294 5.79 -13.05 -23.01
CA ILE A 294 6.63 -11.98 -23.55
C ILE A 294 5.83 -10.77 -24.04
N ASP A 295 4.69 -10.98 -24.70
CA ASP A 295 3.92 -9.87 -25.26
C ASP A 295 3.21 -9.08 -24.16
N VAL A 296 2.71 -9.78 -23.14
CA VAL A 296 2.17 -9.16 -21.92
C VAL A 296 3.26 -8.40 -21.17
N GLY A 297 4.46 -8.98 -21.05
CA GLY A 297 5.61 -8.33 -20.42
C GLY A 297 6.04 -7.06 -21.15
N ARG A 298 6.01 -7.06 -22.49
CA ARG A 298 6.31 -5.87 -23.32
C ARG A 298 5.33 -4.75 -23.02
N GLU A 299 4.04 -5.05 -22.86
CA GLU A 299 3.06 -4.03 -22.47
C GLU A 299 3.34 -3.43 -21.09
N TYR A 300 3.76 -4.25 -20.11
CA TYR A 300 4.11 -3.75 -18.78
C TYR A 300 5.37 -2.90 -18.79
N PHE A 301 6.39 -3.34 -19.53
CA PHE A 301 7.63 -2.60 -19.71
C PHE A 301 7.39 -1.27 -20.43
N ARG A 302 6.55 -1.26 -21.48
CA ARG A 302 6.09 -0.04 -22.15
C ARG A 302 5.32 0.86 -21.19
N SER A 303 4.44 0.29 -20.36
CA SER A 303 3.64 1.07 -19.41
C SER A 303 4.49 1.74 -18.33
N ALA A 304 5.65 1.18 -17.96
CA ALA A 304 6.63 1.84 -17.10
C ALA A 304 7.20 3.10 -17.78
N ALA A 305 7.64 3.01 -19.04
CA ALA A 305 8.13 4.17 -19.79
C ALA A 305 7.06 5.27 -19.92
N LEU A 306 5.80 4.88 -20.20
CA LEU A 306 4.68 5.82 -20.29
C LEU A 306 4.36 6.51 -18.96
N TRP A 307 4.42 5.77 -17.85
CA TRP A 307 4.21 6.34 -16.51
C TRP A 307 5.30 7.38 -16.22
N LEU A 308 6.57 7.08 -16.52
CA LEU A 308 7.68 8.01 -16.29
C LEU A 308 7.58 9.27 -17.16
N ALA A 309 7.24 9.11 -18.44
CA ALA A 309 7.01 10.24 -19.34
C ALA A 309 5.89 11.16 -18.82
N ARG A 310 4.82 10.58 -18.27
CA ARG A 310 3.75 11.36 -17.63
C ARG A 310 4.23 12.14 -16.42
N LEU A 311 5.07 11.55 -15.55
CA LEU A 311 5.62 12.27 -14.40
C LEU A 311 6.44 13.49 -14.84
N HIS A 312 7.34 13.28 -15.81
CA HIS A 312 8.23 14.32 -16.31
C HIS A 312 7.50 15.44 -17.06
N THR A 313 6.32 15.15 -17.62
CA THR A 313 5.50 16.13 -18.35
C THR A 313 4.34 16.69 -17.53
N ALA A 314 4.20 16.29 -16.26
CA ALA A 314 3.11 16.74 -15.39
C ALA A 314 3.20 18.23 -14.99
N GLY A 315 4.31 18.91 -15.31
CA GLY A 315 4.51 20.32 -14.96
C GLY A 315 4.69 20.57 -13.45
N ILE A 316 5.03 19.53 -12.70
CA ILE A 316 5.23 19.62 -11.24
C ILE A 316 6.57 20.28 -10.96
N SER A 317 6.54 21.33 -10.14
CA SER A 317 7.73 22.06 -9.68
C SER A 317 7.76 22.10 -8.17
N LEU A 318 8.93 21.81 -7.58
CA LEU A 318 9.14 21.78 -6.13
C LEU A 318 10.31 22.69 -5.75
N ASP A 319 10.16 23.44 -4.65
CA ASP A 319 11.23 24.25 -4.06
C ASP A 319 12.25 23.39 -3.28
N ILE A 320 12.88 22.47 -4.00
CA ILE A 320 13.84 21.49 -3.47
C ILE A 320 15.16 21.45 -4.24
N ALA A 321 15.29 22.17 -5.36
CA ALA A 321 16.43 22.09 -6.27
C ALA A 321 17.77 22.30 -5.55
N ASP A 322 17.92 23.37 -4.76
CA ASP A 322 19.17 23.70 -4.06
C ASP A 322 19.53 22.71 -2.95
N ARG A 323 18.54 22.16 -2.26
CA ARG A 323 18.77 21.13 -1.23
C ARG A 323 19.20 19.82 -1.86
N THR A 324 18.58 19.45 -2.97
CA THR A 324 18.91 18.18 -3.61
C THR A 324 20.23 18.24 -4.37
N ALA A 325 20.56 19.34 -5.05
CA ALA A 325 21.87 19.51 -5.68
C ALA A 325 23.02 19.33 -4.66
N ARG A 326 22.88 19.88 -3.45
CA ARG A 326 23.86 19.67 -2.35
C ARG A 326 23.89 18.21 -1.86
N ARG A 327 22.74 17.54 -1.76
CA ARG A 327 22.66 16.12 -1.38
C ARG A 327 23.34 15.22 -2.42
N GLU A 328 23.11 15.48 -3.70
CA GLU A 328 23.66 14.69 -4.80
C GLU A 328 25.18 14.87 -4.94
N ARG A 329 25.72 16.08 -4.70
CA ARG A 329 27.19 16.28 -4.66
C ARG A 329 27.87 15.39 -3.61
N ARG A 330 27.29 15.27 -2.41
CA ARG A 330 27.81 14.39 -1.35
C ARG A 330 27.75 12.89 -1.70
N ARG A 331 26.87 12.47 -2.63
CA ARG A 331 26.81 11.06 -3.06
C ARG A 331 28.06 10.64 -3.81
N PHE A 332 28.62 11.50 -4.66
CA PHE A 332 29.87 11.20 -5.37
C PHE A 332 31.03 10.92 -4.40
N GLU A 333 31.18 11.77 -3.38
CA GLU A 333 32.18 11.58 -2.32
C GLU A 333 31.95 10.26 -1.58
N SER A 334 30.70 9.92 -1.30
CA SER A 334 30.35 8.65 -0.67
C SER A 334 30.68 7.44 -1.55
N TYR A 335 30.48 7.55 -2.87
CA TYR A 335 30.82 6.49 -3.81
C TYR A 335 32.32 6.27 -3.85
N GLU A 336 33.11 7.31 -4.12
CA GLU A 336 34.57 7.22 -4.14
C GLU A 336 35.12 6.71 -2.80
N SER A 337 34.59 7.22 -1.68
CA SER A 337 34.98 6.78 -0.34
C SER A 337 34.74 5.28 -0.14
N ALA A 338 33.66 4.73 -0.69
CA ALA A 338 33.39 3.29 -0.60
C ALA A 338 34.47 2.46 -1.30
N PHE A 339 34.84 2.82 -2.54
CA PHE A 339 35.93 2.15 -3.27
C PHE A 339 37.28 2.28 -2.57
N ALA A 340 37.59 3.48 -2.08
CA ALA A 340 38.87 3.75 -1.43
C ALA A 340 39.00 2.98 -0.10
N LYS A 341 37.98 3.03 0.75
CA LYS A 341 37.99 2.34 2.06
C LYS A 341 37.98 0.83 1.93
N SER A 342 37.37 0.28 0.88
CA SER A 342 37.37 -1.16 0.65
C SER A 342 38.64 -1.66 -0.01
N GLY A 343 39.58 -0.79 -0.41
CA GLY A 343 40.76 -1.17 -1.19
C GLY A 343 40.40 -1.77 -2.56
N SER A 344 39.29 -1.32 -3.16
CA SER A 344 38.77 -1.92 -4.39
C SER A 344 39.77 -1.83 -5.56
N PRO A 345 39.98 -2.93 -6.33
CA PRO A 345 40.83 -2.90 -7.52
C PRO A 345 40.27 -2.01 -8.64
N TYR A 346 39.01 -1.58 -8.52
CA TYR A 346 38.33 -0.74 -9.48
C TYR A 346 38.43 0.76 -9.17
N LEU A 347 39.13 1.17 -8.10
CA LEU A 347 39.15 2.55 -7.62
C LEU A 347 39.53 3.57 -8.71
N ASP A 348 40.61 3.33 -9.47
CA ASP A 348 41.05 4.30 -10.48
C ASP A 348 40.06 4.42 -11.64
N ARG A 349 39.46 3.29 -12.05
CA ARG A 349 38.39 3.28 -13.04
C ARG A 349 37.15 4.01 -12.53
N ALA A 350 36.78 3.79 -11.26
CA ALA A 350 35.65 4.46 -10.63
C ALA A 350 35.89 5.98 -10.56
N ARG A 351 37.09 6.43 -10.20
CA ARG A 351 37.44 7.86 -10.20
C ARG A 351 37.27 8.51 -11.57
N MET A 352 37.80 7.87 -12.61
CA MET A 352 37.63 8.36 -13.99
C MET A 352 36.14 8.51 -14.36
N LEU A 353 35.33 7.50 -14.07
CA LEU A 353 33.89 7.53 -14.35
C LEU A 353 33.16 8.62 -13.53
N LEU A 354 33.47 8.73 -12.23
CA LEU A 354 32.87 9.71 -11.33
C LEU A 354 33.22 11.15 -11.74
N ILE A 355 34.45 11.41 -12.19
CA ILE A 355 34.87 12.73 -12.69
C ILE A 355 34.05 13.10 -13.92
N ALA A 356 33.96 12.23 -14.92
CA ALA A 356 33.23 12.51 -16.16
C ALA A 356 31.73 12.78 -15.91
N VAL A 357 31.10 12.00 -15.03
CA VAL A 357 29.70 12.21 -14.66
C VAL A 357 29.52 13.50 -13.85
N ARG A 358 30.45 13.82 -12.94
CA ARG A 358 30.39 15.04 -12.14
C ARG A 358 30.48 16.29 -13.01
N GLU A 359 31.45 16.35 -13.93
CA GLU A 359 31.62 17.46 -14.86
C GLU A 359 30.37 17.68 -15.72
N PHE A 360 29.77 16.59 -16.20
CA PHE A 360 28.51 16.63 -16.95
C PHE A 360 27.35 17.19 -16.12
N GLU A 361 27.20 16.76 -14.87
CA GLU A 361 26.12 17.26 -14.01
C GLU A 361 26.31 18.70 -13.56
N GLU A 362 27.56 19.13 -13.37
CA GLU A 362 27.89 20.53 -13.09
C GLU A 362 27.50 21.42 -14.28
N ASP A 363 27.81 21.02 -15.51
CA ASP A 363 27.35 21.73 -16.72
C ASP A 363 25.82 21.79 -16.83
N LEU A 364 25.12 20.69 -16.53
CA LEU A 364 23.65 20.69 -16.51
C LEU A 364 23.08 21.68 -15.49
N LEU A 365 23.66 21.72 -14.29
CA LEU A 365 23.22 22.61 -13.21
C LEU A 365 23.46 24.08 -13.57
N GLU A 366 24.60 24.39 -14.18
CA GLU A 366 24.99 25.76 -14.53
C GLU A 366 24.25 26.28 -15.75
N ASN A 367 24.12 25.47 -16.80
CA ASN A 367 23.72 25.93 -18.12
C ASN A 367 22.34 25.44 -18.58
N ARG A 368 21.81 24.35 -17.98
CA ARG A 368 20.62 23.64 -18.50
C ARG A 368 19.56 23.31 -17.44
N SER A 369 19.55 24.05 -16.34
CA SER A 369 18.56 23.89 -15.26
C SER A 369 17.10 24.16 -15.71
N HIS A 370 16.91 24.91 -16.80
CA HIS A 370 15.60 25.14 -17.42
C HIS A 370 14.97 23.86 -18.02
N GLU A 371 15.75 22.80 -18.21
CA GLU A 371 15.28 21.49 -18.69
C GLU A 371 14.86 20.56 -17.55
N PHE A 372 15.02 21.00 -16.29
CA PHE A 372 14.78 20.15 -15.15
C PHE A 372 13.30 19.92 -14.93
N VAL A 373 12.96 18.67 -14.64
CA VAL A 373 11.62 18.21 -14.32
C VAL A 373 11.65 17.51 -12.97
N LEU A 374 10.47 17.24 -12.42
CA LEU A 374 10.38 16.36 -11.27
C LEU A 374 10.81 14.94 -11.68
N VAL A 375 11.89 14.45 -11.10
CA VAL A 375 12.35 13.07 -11.25
C VAL A 375 12.11 12.30 -9.96
N HIS A 376 11.78 11.02 -10.07
CA HIS A 376 11.58 10.08 -8.97
C HIS A 376 12.87 9.86 -8.18
N GLY A 377 14.01 9.78 -8.86
CA GLY A 377 15.33 9.67 -8.24
C GLY A 377 15.72 8.25 -7.78
N ASP A 378 14.82 7.27 -7.93
CA ASP A 378 15.03 5.84 -7.63
C ASP A 378 14.06 4.96 -8.46
N TYR A 379 13.91 5.31 -9.75
CA TYR A 379 12.93 4.69 -10.64
C TYR A 379 13.44 3.34 -11.18
N HIS A 380 13.00 2.23 -10.60
CA HIS A 380 13.46 0.88 -10.99
C HIS A 380 12.34 -0.18 -10.93
N PRO A 381 12.47 -1.36 -11.59
CA PRO A 381 11.38 -2.35 -11.71
C PRO A 381 10.74 -2.82 -10.40
N LYS A 382 11.48 -2.87 -9.28
CA LYS A 382 10.90 -3.25 -7.97
C LYS A 382 9.99 -2.17 -7.34
N ASN A 383 10.08 -0.91 -7.77
CA ASN A 383 9.27 0.22 -7.27
C ASN A 383 8.05 0.48 -8.16
N ILE A 384 7.85 -0.32 -9.21
CA ILE A 384 6.73 -0.19 -10.14
C ILE A 384 5.81 -1.37 -9.91
N ILE A 385 4.59 -1.10 -9.48
CA ILE A 385 3.57 -2.11 -9.18
C ILE A 385 2.56 -2.11 -10.31
N ILE A 386 2.37 -3.26 -10.95
CA ILE A 386 1.29 -3.48 -11.91
C ILE A 386 0.18 -4.23 -11.21
N GLY A 387 -1.00 -3.64 -11.21
CA GLY A 387 -2.20 -4.23 -10.62
C GLY A 387 -3.43 -4.01 -11.50
N GLN A 388 -4.57 -4.45 -10.99
CA GLN A 388 -5.88 -4.28 -11.60
C GLN A 388 -6.91 -4.03 -10.50
N GLU A 389 -7.92 -3.20 -10.77
CA GLU A 389 -8.93 -2.87 -9.76
C GLU A 389 -9.91 -4.03 -9.57
N LEU A 390 -10.31 -4.65 -10.68
CA LEU A 390 -11.16 -5.82 -10.73
C LEU A 390 -10.33 -7.02 -11.17
N MET A 391 -10.34 -8.10 -10.37
CA MET A 391 -9.46 -9.25 -10.54
C MET A 391 -9.64 -10.02 -11.86
N HIS A 392 -10.82 -9.95 -12.46
CA HIS A 392 -11.15 -10.64 -13.72
C HIS A 392 -11.31 -9.69 -14.91
N ASP A 393 -11.05 -8.40 -14.74
CA ASP A 393 -11.13 -7.41 -15.82
C ASP A 393 -9.79 -6.71 -16.04
N VAL A 394 -9.09 -7.17 -17.08
CA VAL A 394 -7.78 -6.64 -17.50
C VAL A 394 -7.87 -5.18 -17.95
N SER A 395 -9.04 -4.68 -18.34
CA SER A 395 -9.24 -3.28 -18.72
C SER A 395 -9.04 -2.33 -17.53
N THR A 396 -9.19 -2.82 -16.30
CA THR A 396 -8.97 -2.07 -15.06
C THR A 396 -7.51 -2.07 -14.60
N ARG A 397 -6.58 -2.51 -15.45
CA ARG A 397 -5.15 -2.53 -15.15
C ARG A 397 -4.60 -1.12 -14.91
N TYR A 398 -3.74 -1.00 -13.91
CA TYR A 398 -3.01 0.22 -13.58
C TYR A 398 -1.53 -0.05 -13.29
N VAL A 399 -0.74 1.03 -13.36
CA VAL A 399 0.65 1.12 -12.91
C VAL A 399 0.70 2.11 -11.75
N SER A 400 1.13 1.63 -10.59
CA SER A 400 1.41 2.48 -9.43
C SER A 400 2.90 2.45 -9.13
N VAL A 401 3.51 3.61 -8.96
CA VAL A 401 4.92 3.72 -8.57
C VAL A 401 4.99 4.11 -7.10
N VAL A 402 5.98 3.58 -6.39
CA VAL A 402 6.15 3.74 -4.94
C VAL A 402 7.58 4.18 -4.60
N ASP A 403 7.79 4.61 -3.36
CA ASP A 403 9.10 5.00 -2.79
C ASP A 403 9.70 6.32 -3.35
N PHE A 404 8.97 7.42 -3.15
CA PHE A 404 9.36 8.77 -3.52
C PHE A 404 10.36 9.43 -2.54
N GLY A 405 11.21 8.64 -1.87
CA GLY A 405 12.21 9.12 -0.90
C GLY A 405 13.42 9.84 -1.52
N SER A 406 13.58 9.73 -2.84
CA SER A 406 14.74 10.24 -3.59
C SER A 406 14.38 11.34 -4.59
N VAL A 407 13.16 11.88 -4.54
CA VAL A 407 12.66 12.86 -5.50
C VAL A 407 13.51 14.14 -5.54
N LEU A 408 13.69 14.67 -6.74
CA LEU A 408 14.40 15.92 -6.99
C LEU A 408 13.96 16.60 -8.28
N MET A 409 14.30 17.87 -8.45
CA MET A 409 14.23 18.56 -9.74
C MET A 409 15.54 18.32 -10.49
N PHE A 410 15.50 17.62 -11.62
CA PHE A 410 16.70 17.29 -12.39
C PHE A 410 16.42 16.96 -13.85
N HIS A 411 17.49 16.76 -14.62
CA HIS A 411 17.37 16.42 -16.05
C HIS A 411 16.64 15.08 -16.24
N PRO A 412 15.63 14.97 -17.13
CA PRO A 412 14.77 13.79 -17.27
C PRO A 412 15.50 12.49 -17.60
N ALA A 413 16.62 12.59 -18.31
CA ALA A 413 17.47 11.43 -18.62
C ALA A 413 18.03 10.72 -17.37
N PHE A 414 17.97 11.36 -16.19
CA PHE A 414 18.36 10.75 -14.93
C PHE A 414 17.58 9.47 -14.63
N ASP A 415 16.26 9.56 -14.54
CA ASP A 415 15.42 8.38 -14.24
C ASP A 415 15.44 7.37 -15.38
N VAL A 416 15.54 7.82 -16.63
CA VAL A 416 15.64 6.93 -17.80
C VAL A 416 16.91 6.10 -17.74
N GLY A 417 18.06 6.73 -17.52
CA GLY A 417 19.34 6.03 -17.39
C GLY A 417 19.38 5.15 -16.14
N TYR A 418 18.86 5.65 -15.02
CA TYR A 418 18.77 4.89 -13.78
C TYR A 418 17.92 3.62 -13.93
N PHE A 419 16.75 3.72 -14.55
CA PHE A 419 15.88 2.58 -14.82
C PHE A 419 16.57 1.50 -15.63
N ILE A 420 17.23 1.86 -16.73
CA ILE A 420 17.90 0.89 -17.61
C ILE A 420 19.01 0.15 -16.86
N SER A 421 19.88 0.88 -16.17
CA SER A 421 20.98 0.26 -15.40
C SER A 421 20.47 -0.62 -14.27
N GLN A 422 19.45 -0.19 -13.53
CA GLN A 422 18.84 -1.00 -12.47
C GLN A 422 18.08 -2.20 -13.03
N PHE A 423 17.38 -2.06 -14.15
CA PHE A 423 16.69 -3.16 -14.83
C PHE A 423 17.69 -4.26 -15.20
N GLU A 424 18.76 -3.91 -15.91
CA GLU A 424 19.77 -4.88 -16.34
C GLU A 424 20.50 -5.52 -15.13
N ASN A 425 20.80 -4.75 -14.08
CA ASN A 425 21.46 -5.27 -12.88
C ASN A 425 20.55 -6.16 -12.03
N GLN A 426 19.30 -5.74 -11.79
CA GLN A 426 18.35 -6.51 -10.97
C GLN A 426 17.96 -7.83 -11.65
N LEU A 427 17.93 -7.86 -12.99
CA LEU A 427 17.56 -9.04 -13.79
C LEU A 427 18.77 -9.76 -14.38
N ARG A 428 19.99 -9.55 -13.87
CA ARG A 428 21.21 -10.20 -14.40
C ARG A 428 21.12 -11.72 -14.45
N ASP A 429 20.42 -12.32 -13.49
CA ASP A 429 20.22 -13.77 -13.39
C ASP A 429 19.11 -14.28 -14.33
N TYR A 430 18.51 -13.39 -15.14
CA TYR A 430 17.45 -13.66 -16.13
C TYR A 430 17.81 -13.08 -17.51
N PRO A 431 18.87 -13.56 -18.19
CA PRO A 431 19.38 -12.95 -19.43
C PRO A 431 18.34 -12.85 -20.54
N ARG A 432 17.46 -13.85 -20.68
CA ARG A 432 16.35 -13.83 -21.66
C ARG A 432 15.38 -12.66 -21.43
N VAL A 433 15.16 -12.26 -20.18
CA VAL A 433 14.31 -11.10 -19.85
C VAL A 433 14.95 -9.83 -20.37
N ILE A 434 16.27 -9.67 -20.18
CA ILE A 434 17.02 -8.50 -20.69
C ILE A 434 17.01 -8.46 -22.21
N GLU A 435 17.17 -9.60 -22.88
CA GLU A 435 17.10 -9.71 -24.34
C GLU A 435 15.72 -9.35 -24.90
N ASN A 436 14.65 -9.76 -24.21
CA ASN A 436 13.27 -9.55 -24.64
C ASN A 436 12.76 -8.12 -24.39
N TYR A 437 13.27 -7.44 -23.37
CA TYR A 437 12.83 -6.09 -22.98
C TYR A 437 14.02 -5.13 -23.02
N ARG A 438 14.27 -4.60 -24.22
CA ARG A 438 15.46 -3.79 -24.51
C ARG A 438 15.35 -2.36 -24.00
N GLY A 439 16.43 -1.85 -23.42
CA GLY A 439 16.50 -0.46 -22.95
C GLY A 439 16.22 0.57 -24.05
N GLU A 440 16.58 0.28 -25.30
CA GLU A 440 16.29 1.17 -26.44
C GLU A 440 14.79 1.31 -26.71
N GLU A 441 14.00 0.26 -26.48
CA GLU A 441 12.54 0.31 -26.61
C GLU A 441 11.91 1.16 -25.50
N PHE A 442 12.46 1.08 -24.29
CA PHE A 442 12.06 1.94 -23.17
C PHE A 442 12.30 3.42 -23.52
N VAL A 443 13.51 3.75 -23.99
CA VAL A 443 13.87 5.12 -24.39
C VAL A 443 12.94 5.60 -25.50
N ARG A 444 12.75 4.83 -26.57
CA ARG A 444 11.86 5.20 -27.68
C ARG A 444 10.44 5.50 -27.18
N THR A 445 9.87 4.61 -26.38
CA THR A 445 8.51 4.78 -25.82
C THR A 445 8.42 6.05 -24.96
N TYR A 446 9.45 6.28 -24.13
CA TYR A 446 9.52 7.45 -23.28
C TYR A 446 9.59 8.75 -24.10
N LEU A 447 10.40 8.80 -25.16
CA LEU A 447 10.55 9.97 -26.03
C LEU A 447 9.25 10.27 -26.78
N GLU A 448 8.63 9.26 -27.37
CA GLU A 448 7.34 9.37 -28.06
C GLU A 448 6.26 9.95 -27.12
N ALA A 449 6.20 9.47 -25.87
CA ALA A 449 5.18 9.88 -24.92
C ALA A 449 5.47 11.24 -24.24
N SER A 450 6.73 11.60 -24.06
CA SER A 450 7.13 12.88 -23.45
C SER A 450 7.20 14.03 -24.47
N GLY A 451 7.18 13.73 -25.76
CA GLY A 451 7.36 14.71 -26.83
C GLY A 451 8.80 15.25 -26.94
N GLN A 452 9.75 14.64 -26.22
CA GLN A 452 11.16 15.03 -26.27
C GLN A 452 11.79 14.56 -27.59
N PRO A 453 12.58 15.42 -28.26
CA PRO A 453 13.24 15.04 -29.50
C PRO A 453 14.32 13.98 -29.23
N ASP A 454 14.42 13.01 -30.13
CA ASP A 454 15.48 12.02 -30.14
C ASP A 454 16.79 12.65 -30.63
N SER A 455 17.47 13.37 -29.73
CA SER A 455 18.71 14.10 -30.00
C SER A 455 19.94 13.36 -29.50
N GLN A 456 21.08 13.60 -30.16
CA GLN A 456 22.39 13.12 -29.74
C GLN A 456 22.73 13.57 -28.31
N THR A 457 22.40 14.81 -27.96
CA THR A 457 22.57 15.36 -26.61
C THR A 457 21.81 14.56 -25.55
N LEU A 458 20.56 14.20 -25.84
CA LEU A 458 19.73 13.41 -24.92
C LEU A 458 20.23 11.97 -24.79
N ARG A 459 20.64 11.34 -25.91
CA ARG A 459 21.24 10.00 -25.90
C ARG A 459 22.53 9.94 -25.09
N ARG A 460 23.39 10.95 -25.26
CA ARG A 460 24.60 11.15 -24.44
C ARG A 460 24.27 11.30 -22.96
N ALA A 461 23.27 12.12 -22.62
CA ALA A 461 22.81 12.28 -21.23
C ALA A 461 22.33 10.96 -20.62
N VAL A 462 21.54 10.16 -21.34
CA VAL A 462 21.08 8.84 -20.88
C VAL A 462 22.25 7.92 -20.59
N LYS A 463 23.29 7.86 -21.46
CA LYS A 463 24.49 7.05 -21.23
C LYS A 463 25.24 7.49 -19.98
N LEU A 464 25.45 8.79 -19.78
CA LEU A 464 26.16 9.31 -18.60
C LEU A 464 25.37 9.05 -17.30
N PHE A 465 24.04 9.16 -17.32
CA PHE A 465 23.22 8.78 -16.17
C PHE A 465 23.16 7.27 -15.92
N ARG A 466 23.30 6.43 -16.95
CA ARG A 466 23.54 4.99 -16.76
C ARG A 466 24.87 4.72 -16.05
N VAL A 467 25.93 5.45 -16.39
CA VAL A 467 27.23 5.39 -15.67
C VAL A 467 27.04 5.80 -14.20
N ARG A 468 26.33 6.91 -13.95
CA ARG A 468 25.99 7.34 -12.58
C ARG A 468 25.27 6.25 -11.78
N ALA A 469 24.23 5.65 -12.37
CA ALA A 469 23.46 4.60 -11.73
C ALA A 469 24.31 3.36 -11.43
N ASN A 470 25.22 3.00 -12.35
CA ASN A 470 26.17 1.91 -12.14
C ASN A 470 27.14 2.19 -10.99
N MET A 471 27.60 3.43 -10.80
CA MET A 471 28.42 3.79 -9.63
C MET A 471 27.65 3.65 -8.31
N SER A 472 26.36 3.96 -8.31
CA SER A 472 25.48 3.69 -7.16
C SER A 472 25.34 2.19 -6.89
N ILE A 473 25.14 1.37 -7.92
CA ILE A 473 25.09 -0.10 -7.81
C ILE A 473 26.42 -0.65 -7.28
N ALA A 474 27.55 -0.20 -7.82
CA ALA A 474 28.87 -0.63 -7.41
C ALA A 474 29.15 -0.26 -5.93
N SER A 475 28.80 0.96 -5.52
CA SER A 475 28.90 1.37 -4.12
C SER A 475 28.05 0.47 -3.23
N PHE A 476 26.81 0.14 -3.62
CA PHE A 476 25.98 -0.81 -2.88
C PHE A 476 26.63 -2.19 -2.78
N LEU A 477 27.17 -2.73 -3.88
CA LEU A 477 27.88 -4.01 -3.90
C LEU A 477 29.04 -4.03 -2.92
N ILE A 478 29.83 -2.96 -2.82
CA ILE A 478 30.90 -2.83 -1.83
C ILE A 478 30.33 -2.93 -0.40
N HIS A 479 29.29 -2.17 -0.09
CA HIS A 479 28.69 -2.15 1.24
C HIS A 479 28.14 -3.52 1.68
N VAL A 480 27.67 -4.34 0.74
CA VAL A 480 27.18 -5.70 1.03
C VAL A 480 28.26 -6.78 0.87
N GLY A 481 29.54 -6.41 0.80
CA GLY A 481 30.67 -7.34 0.72
C GLY A 481 30.84 -8.04 -0.64
N LYS A 482 30.22 -7.50 -1.70
CA LYS A 482 30.27 -8.00 -3.08
C LYS A 482 31.09 -7.09 -4.01
N GLY A 483 31.97 -6.28 -3.44
CA GLY A 483 32.79 -5.29 -4.15
C GLY A 483 33.80 -5.85 -5.16
N GLU A 484 33.99 -7.16 -5.20
CA GLU A 484 34.85 -7.87 -6.16
C GLU A 484 34.11 -9.02 -6.88
N SER A 485 32.78 -9.02 -6.79
CA SER A 485 31.95 -10.03 -7.46
C SER A 485 31.96 -9.90 -8.99
N GLU A 486 31.54 -10.96 -9.68
CA GLU A 486 31.29 -10.92 -11.13
C GLU A 486 30.33 -9.79 -11.51
N ASN A 487 29.29 -9.54 -10.70
CA ASN A 487 28.39 -8.41 -10.89
C ASN A 487 29.15 -7.06 -10.85
N MET A 488 30.07 -6.87 -9.89
CA MET A 488 30.90 -5.66 -9.88
C MET A 488 31.70 -5.53 -11.18
N GLN A 489 32.33 -6.61 -11.65
CA GLN A 489 33.11 -6.58 -12.90
C GLN A 489 32.25 -6.21 -14.11
N GLU A 490 31.04 -6.77 -14.23
CA GLU A 490 30.07 -6.44 -15.27
C GLU A 490 29.67 -4.96 -15.22
N VAL A 491 29.33 -4.45 -14.04
CA VAL A 491 28.93 -3.05 -13.81
C VAL A 491 30.05 -2.09 -14.19
N MET A 492 31.30 -2.38 -13.80
CA MET A 492 32.45 -1.54 -14.13
C MET A 492 32.77 -1.57 -15.63
N THR A 493 32.81 -2.75 -16.25
CA THR A 493 33.07 -2.91 -17.70
C THR A 493 32.01 -2.19 -18.53
N ARG A 494 30.73 -2.34 -18.18
CA ARG A 494 29.62 -1.67 -18.86
C ARG A 494 29.71 -0.15 -18.73
N SER A 495 30.11 0.34 -17.56
CA SER A 495 30.26 1.78 -17.31
C SER A 495 31.36 2.41 -18.17
N ILE A 496 32.49 1.72 -18.36
CA ILE A 496 33.59 2.20 -19.22
C ILE A 496 33.11 2.30 -20.66
N ARG A 497 32.48 1.24 -21.17
CA ARG A 497 31.93 1.22 -22.54
C ARG A 497 30.92 2.35 -22.77
N LEU A 498 30.02 2.57 -21.81
CA LEU A 498 29.04 3.66 -21.90
C LEU A 498 29.70 5.04 -21.93
N LEU A 499 30.78 5.25 -21.18
CA LEU A 499 31.54 6.50 -21.21
C LEU A 499 32.23 6.71 -22.56
N GLU A 500 32.86 5.67 -23.12
CA GLU A 500 33.47 5.71 -24.46
C GLU A 500 32.44 6.04 -25.54
N GLU A 501 31.28 5.38 -25.51
CA GLU A 501 30.16 5.64 -26.43
C GLU A 501 29.54 7.05 -26.25
N ALA A 502 29.71 7.68 -25.09
CA ALA A 502 29.24 9.04 -24.81
C ALA A 502 30.26 10.13 -25.18
N GLY A 503 31.54 9.77 -25.39
CA GLY A 503 32.59 10.67 -25.87
C GLY A 503 32.72 10.71 -27.40
N ASN A 504 32.22 9.68 -28.10
CA ASN A 504 32.19 9.58 -29.56
C ASN A 504 30.94 10.21 -30.21
N GLU A 505 30.01 10.71 -29.37
CA GLU A 505 28.81 11.46 -29.74
C GLU A 505 28.94 12.91 -29.29
#